data_AF-A0A9W6HG95-F1
#
_entry.id   AF-A0A9W6HG95-F1
#
_cell.length_a   1.000
_cell.length_b   1.000
_cell.length_c   1.000
_cell.angle_alpha   90.00
_cell.angle_beta   90.00
_cell.angle_gamma   90.00
#
_symmetry.space_group_name_H-M   'P 1'
#
loop_
_entity.id
_entity.type
_entity.pdbx_description
1 polymer ?
#
loop_
_entity_poly.entity_id
_entity_poly.type
_entity_poly.pdbx_seq_one_letter_code
_entity_poly.pdbx_strand_id
1 'polypeptide(L)'
;MCSLPVTPNEDRFTIEGQVVTPFSGVVARLSAAHPTLSVVDVERVVLREWEAYSASRPLVVPVGVEEGAAEMLGAETPARSDV
;
A
#
# COMPACT_ATOMS: atom_id res chain seq x y z
N MET A 1 -24.20 0.20 16.23
CA MET A 1 -23.68 -0.84 15.31
C MET A 1 -22.36 -1.30 15.90
N CYS A 2 -22.31 -2.52 16.43
CA CYS A 2 -21.08 -3.07 17.01
C CYS A 2 -20.13 -3.45 15.88
N SER A 3 -18.97 -2.81 15.79
CA SER A 3 -17.89 -3.29 14.91
C SER A 3 -17.51 -4.69 15.34
N LEU A 4 -17.56 -5.64 14.42
CA LEU A 4 -16.97 -6.95 14.64
C LEU A 4 -15.49 -6.78 14.98
N PRO A 5 -14.93 -7.55 15.94
CA PRO A 5 -13.50 -7.57 16.13
C PRO A 5 -12.88 -8.05 14.83
N VAL A 6 -12.14 -7.17 14.16
CA VAL A 6 -11.22 -7.58 13.10
C VAL A 6 -10.20 -8.48 13.80
N THR A 7 -10.41 -9.80 13.71
CA THR A 7 -9.35 -10.75 13.99
C THR A 7 -8.15 -10.32 13.13
N PRO A 8 -6.97 -10.08 13.72
CA PRO A 8 -5.80 -9.63 12.97
C PRO A 8 -5.38 -10.77 12.05
N ASN A 9 -5.99 -10.85 10.87
CA ASN A 9 -5.77 -11.94 9.94
C ASN A 9 -4.33 -11.89 9.46
N GLU A 10 -3.68 -13.04 9.49
CA GLU A 10 -2.30 -13.30 9.12
C GLU A 10 -2.10 -13.30 7.61
N ASP A 11 -2.78 -12.39 6.90
CA ASP A 11 -2.74 -12.35 5.45
C ASP A 11 -1.38 -11.82 5.01
N ARG A 12 -0.47 -12.76 4.80
CA ARG A 12 0.82 -12.57 4.15
C ARG A 12 0.70 -13.04 2.72
N PHE A 13 1.10 -12.20 1.79
CA PHE A 13 1.08 -12.47 0.36
C PHE A 13 2.51 -12.41 -0.17
N THR A 14 2.79 -13.08 -1.28
CA THR A 14 4.06 -12.94 -1.98
C THR A 14 3.86 -12.19 -3.28
N ILE A 15 4.56 -11.07 -3.44
CA ILE A 15 4.55 -10.22 -4.63
C ILE A 15 6.00 -9.96 -5.01
N GLU A 16 6.40 -10.30 -6.23
CA GLU A 16 7.79 -10.14 -6.71
C GLU A 16 8.84 -10.78 -5.77
N GLY A 17 8.49 -11.92 -5.16
CA GLY A 17 9.36 -12.61 -4.20
C GLY A 17 9.42 -11.96 -2.81
N GLN A 18 8.72 -10.83 -2.60
CA GLN A 18 8.61 -10.17 -1.31
C GLN A 18 7.34 -10.58 -0.58
N VAL A 19 7.48 -10.86 0.72
CA VAL A 19 6.34 -11.17 1.58
C VAL A 19 5.74 -9.87 2.10
N VAL A 20 4.52 -9.56 1.68
CA VAL A 20 3.78 -8.34 2.05
C VAL A 20 2.56 -8.68 2.91
N THR A 21 2.01 -7.69 3.61
CA THR A 21 0.79 -7.82 4.41
C THR A 21 0.01 -6.50 4.36
N PRO A 22 -1.32 -6.50 4.56
CA PRO A 22 -2.11 -5.27 4.49
C PRO A 22 -1.66 -4.23 5.52
N PHE A 23 -1.55 -2.97 5.10
CA PHE A 23 -1.16 -1.85 5.97
C PHE A 23 -2.04 -1.74 7.22
N SER A 24 -3.37 -1.81 7.06
CA SER A 24 -4.31 -1.77 8.18
C SER A 24 -4.10 -2.94 9.16
N GLY A 25 -3.72 -4.12 8.66
CA GLY A 25 -3.38 -5.27 9.49
C GLY A 25 -2.10 -5.05 10.30
N VAL A 26 -1.08 -4.39 9.72
CA VAL A 26 0.13 -3.99 10.44
C VAL A 26 -0.20 -2.98 11.52
N VAL A 27 -0.93 -1.92 11.19
CA VAL A 27 -1.33 -0.88 12.14
C VAL A 27 -2.12 -1.48 13.31
N ALA A 28 -3.12 -2.33 13.02
CA ALA A 28 -3.91 -2.98 14.07
C ALA A 28 -3.04 -3.81 15.04
N ARG A 29 -2.12 -4.63 14.51
CA ARG A 29 -1.22 -5.46 15.34
C ARG A 29 -0.26 -4.60 16.16
N LEU A 30 0.31 -3.55 15.58
CA LEU A 30 1.25 -2.66 16.28
C LEU A 30 0.53 -1.81 17.33
N SER A 31 -0.65 -1.28 17.04
CA SER A 31 -1.46 -0.56 18.03
C SER A 31 -1.87 -1.45 19.20
N ALA A 32 -2.20 -2.72 18.95
CA ALA A 32 -2.47 -3.68 20.02
C ALA A 32 -1.22 -3.99 20.87
N ALA A 33 -0.04 -4.06 20.25
CA ALA A 33 1.22 -4.29 20.95
C ALA A 33 1.74 -3.07 21.71
N HIS A 34 1.35 -1.85 21.31
CA HIS A 34 1.81 -0.59 21.88
C HIS A 34 0.63 0.32 22.27
N PRO A 35 -0.15 -0.04 23.31
CA PRO A 35 -1.41 0.64 23.65
C PRO A 35 -1.24 2.08 24.16
N THR A 36 -0.02 2.48 24.52
CA THR A 36 0.29 3.85 24.94
C THR A 36 0.54 4.80 23.78
N LEU A 37 0.74 4.30 22.57
CA LEU A 37 0.91 5.11 21.36
C LEU A 37 -0.44 5.37 20.71
N SER A 38 -0.60 6.55 20.11
CA SER A 38 -1.76 6.82 19.27
C SER A 38 -1.66 6.02 17.96
N VAL A 39 -2.81 5.68 17.36
CA VAL A 39 -2.84 5.02 16.04
C VAL A 39 -2.11 5.86 14.98
N VAL A 40 -2.25 7.19 15.04
CA VAL A 40 -1.58 8.13 14.13
C VAL A 40 -0.05 8.04 14.26
N ASP A 41 0.48 7.86 15.47
CA ASP A 41 1.92 7.69 15.66
C ASP A 41 2.42 6.35 15.11
N VAL A 42 1.63 5.28 15.26
CA VAL A 42 1.92 3.96 14.67
C VAL A 42 1.95 4.06 13.14
N GLU A 43 0.92 4.64 12.52
CA GLU A 43 0.85 4.85 11.07
C GLU A 43 2.05 5.64 10.56
N ARG A 44 2.40 6.73 11.25
CA ARG A 44 3.55 7.57 10.89
C ARG A 44 4.85 6.77 10.88
N VAL A 45 5.07 5.93 11.89
CA VAL A 45 6.25 5.06 11.95
C VAL A 45 6.24 4.06 10.80
N VAL A 46 5.12 3.36 10.56
CA VAL A 46 5.02 2.35 9.49
C VAL A 46 5.28 2.98 8.12
N LEU A 47 4.71 4.15 7.82
CA LEU A 47 4.91 4.85 6.55
C LEU A 47 6.37 5.30 6.37
N ARG A 48 7.01 5.80 7.44
CA ARG A 48 8.43 6.17 7.41
C ARG A 48 9.32 4.96 7.12
N GLU A 49 9.08 3.84 7.79
CA GLU A 49 9.88 2.63 7.57
C GLU A 49 9.61 2.04 6.18
N TRP A 50 8.36 2.09 5.71
CA TRP A 50 8.00 1.66 4.36
C TRP A 50 8.75 2.48 3.30
N GLU A 51 8.78 3.80 3.43
CA GLU A 51 9.50 4.69 2.51
C GLU A 51 11.00 4.39 2.49
N ALA A 52 11.60 4.20 3.67
CA ALA A 52 13.01 3.86 3.81
C ALA A 52 13.35 2.49 3.21
N TYR A 53 12.46 1.50 3.37
CA TYR A 53 12.64 0.15 2.83
C TYR A 53 12.45 0.11 1.31
N SER A 54 11.44 0.81 0.79
CA SER A 54 11.04 0.74 -0.61
C SER A 54 11.82 1.70 -1.53
N ALA A 55 12.52 2.69 -0.95
CA ALA A 55 13.06 3.83 -1.69
C ALA A 55 11.99 4.47 -2.61
N SER A 56 10.78 4.61 -2.06
CA SER A 56 9.58 5.12 -2.73
C SER A 56 9.11 4.30 -3.94
N ARG A 57 9.64 3.08 -4.17
CA ARG A 57 9.20 2.19 -5.25
C ARG A 57 7.99 1.36 -4.80
N PRO A 58 6.83 1.50 -5.45
CA PRO A 58 5.64 0.77 -5.04
C PRO A 58 5.79 -0.74 -5.30
N LEU A 59 5.44 -1.55 -4.29
CA LEU A 59 5.37 -3.02 -4.41
C LEU A 59 3.99 -3.50 -4.87
N VAL A 60 2.96 -2.70 -4.60
CA VAL A 60 1.58 -2.95 -5.00
C VAL A 60 1.05 -1.68 -5.64
N VAL A 61 0.43 -1.82 -6.80
CA VAL A 61 -0.22 -0.74 -7.52
C VAL A 61 -1.72 -1.05 -7.56
N PRO A 62 -2.60 -0.16 -7.07
CA PRO A 62 -4.04 -0.33 -7.24
C PRO A 62 -4.40 -0.35 -8.74
N VAL A 63 -5.33 -1.22 -9.15
CA VAL A 63 -5.75 -1.36 -10.56
C VAL A 63 -6.16 -0.02 -11.17
N GLY A 64 -6.91 0.82 -10.45
CA GLY A 64 -7.29 2.14 -10.96
C GLY A 64 -6.11 3.10 -11.21
N VAL A 65 -4.97 2.91 -10.53
CA VAL A 65 -3.74 3.68 -10.80
C VAL A 65 -3.10 3.20 -12.10
N GLU A 66 -3.08 1.89 -12.37
CA GLU A 66 -2.61 1.33 -13.64
C GLU A 66 -3.47 1.81 -14.81
N GLU A 67 -4.80 1.73 -14.68
CA GLU A 67 -5.75 2.21 -15.70
C GLU A 67 -5.55 3.69 -16.00
N GLY A 68 -5.48 4.54 -14.96
CA GLY A 68 -5.22 5.97 -15.14
C GLY A 68 -3.87 6.26 -15.78
N ALA A 69 -2.82 5.52 -15.43
CA ALA A 69 -1.51 5.67 -16.06
C ALA A 69 -1.53 5.29 -17.55
N ALA A 70 -2.24 4.22 -17.91
CA ALA A 70 -2.38 3.79 -19.29
C ALA A 70 -3.10 4.83 -20.16
N GLU A 71 -4.15 5.47 -19.63
CA GLU A 71 -4.86 6.56 -20.31
C GLU A 71 -3.95 7.77 -20.58
N MET A 72 -3.15 8.18 -19.59
CA MET A 72 -2.22 9.30 -19.73
C MET A 72 -1.16 9.05 -20.81
N LEU A 73 -0.54 7.87 -20.79
CA LEU A 73 0.48 7.49 -21.78
C LEU A 73 -0.09 7.37 -23.21
N GLY A 74 -1.34 6.89 -23.32
CA GLY A 74 -2.06 6.85 -24.59
C GLY A 74 -2.36 8.23 -25.16
N ALA A 75 -2.68 9.20 -24.30
CA ALA A 75 -2.91 10.60 -24.69
C ALA A 75 -1.63 11.33 -25.11
N GLU A 76 -0.47 10.95 -24.55
CA GLU A 76 0.84 11.54 -24.85
C GLU A 76 1.52 10.95 -26.10
N THR A 77 0.96 9.91 -26.72
CA THR A 77 1.48 9.37 -27.98
C THR A 77 0.91 10.20 -29.15
N PRO A 78 1.65 11.16 -29.75
CA PRO A 78 1.17 11.81 -30.96
C PRO A 78 1.03 10.75 -32.04
N ALA A 79 -0.10 10.79 -32.76
CA ALA A 79 -0.31 9.99 -33.96
C ALA A 79 0.96 10.05 -34.79
N ARG A 80 1.63 8.90 -34.96
CA ARG A 80 2.72 8.77 -35.91
C ARG A 80 2.10 9.03 -37.27
N SER A 81 2.18 10.28 -37.74
CA SER A 81 1.79 10.65 -39.09
C SER A 81 2.79 9.97 -40.02
N ASP A 82 2.45 8.75 -40.45
CA ASP A 82 3.17 8.08 -41.51
C ASP A 82 2.98 8.88 -42.81
N VAL A 83 4.13 9.17 -43.44
CA VAL A 83 4.31 9.90 -44.72
C VAL A 83 3.66 9.18 -45.89
#